data_AF-O74115-F1
#
_entry.id   AF-O74115-F1
#
_cell.length_a   1.000
_cell.length_b   1.000
_cell.length_c   1.000
_cell.angle_alpha   90.00
_cell.angle_beta   90.00
_cell.angle_gamma   90.00
#
_symmetry.space_group_name_H-M   'P 1'
#
loop_
_entity.id
_entity.type
_entity.pdbx_description
1 polymer ?
#
loop_
_entity_poly.entity_id
_entity_poly.type
_entity_poly.pdbx_seq_one_letter_code
_entity_poly.pdbx_strand_id
1 'polypeptide(L)' 'FFQAFGPLLRPNVCVLLDVGTKPGHNSIYHLWKAFDINKNVAGACGEIRAMAGKYGSNLLNPLVAS' A
#
# COMPACT_ATOMS: atom_id res chain seq x y z
N PHE A 1 12.58 -9.77 3.59
CA PHE A 1 12.79 -8.33 3.81
C PHE A 1 13.12 -8.03 5.27
N PHE A 2 12.18 -8.14 6.22
CA PHE A 2 12.38 -7.73 7.62
C PHE A 2 13.54 -8.40 8.35
N GLN A 3 13.76 -9.70 8.14
CA GLN A 3 14.86 -10.44 8.78
C GLN A 3 16.19 -10.39 8.01
N ALA A 4 16.20 -9.87 6.78
CA ALA A 4 17.38 -9.86 5.91
C ALA A 4 17.93 -8.44 5.74
N PHE A 5 17.11 -7.53 5.22
CA PHE A 5 17.51 -6.15 4.94
C PHE A 5 17.15 -5.18 6.06
N GLY A 6 16.16 -5.52 6.90
CA GLY A 6 15.76 -4.73 8.06
C GLY A 6 16.93 -4.39 9.00
N PRO A 7 17.75 -5.37 9.42
CA PRO A 7 18.88 -5.10 10.31
C PRO A 7 19.97 -4.21 9.67
N LEU A 8 20.19 -4.32 8.36
CA LEU A 8 21.19 -3.51 7.65
C LEU A 8 20.73 -2.07 7.43
N LEU A 9 19.48 -1.88 7.00
CA LEU A 9 18.96 -0.55 6.64
C LEU A 9 18.42 0.22 7.85
N ARG A 10 18.06 -0.47 8.92
CA ARG A 10 17.41 0.07 10.13
C ARG A 10 16.32 1.12 9.81
N PRO A 11 15.33 0.78 8.98
CA PRO A 11 14.30 1.74 8.57
C PRO A 11 13.38 2.11 9.73
N ASN A 12 12.97 3.38 9.82
CA ASN A 12 11.97 3.83 10.79
C ASN A 12 10.56 3.35 10.43
N VAL A 13 10.25 3.28 9.13
CA VAL A 13 8.95 2.84 8.60
C VAL A 13 9.20 1.98 7.38
N CYS A 14 8.46 0.87 7.27
CA CYS A 14 8.46 0.01 6.09
C CYS A 14 7.06 -0.02 5.48
N VAL A 15 6.97 0.16 4.15
CA VAL A 15 5.70 0.06 3.41
C VAL A 15 5.77 -1.15 2.50
N LEU A 16 4.78 -2.04 2.62
CA LEU A 16 4.61 -3.17 1.72
C LEU A 16 3.65 -2.76 0.61
N LEU A 17 4.05 -2.97 -0.64
CA LEU A 17 3.24 -2.67 -1.83
C LEU A 17 3.15 -3.92 -2.69
N ASP A 18 1.94 -4.42 -2.88
CA ASP A 18 1.70 -5.60 -3.69
C ASP A 18 1.97 -5.32 -5.18
N VAL A 19 2.50 -6.33 -5.86
CA VAL A 19 2.73 -6.27 -7.30
C VAL A 19 1.41 -6.04 -8.02
N GLY A 20 1.37 -5.07 -8.94
CA GLY A 20 0.16 -4.68 -9.64
C GLY A 20 -0.68 -3.62 -8.92
N THR A 21 -0.37 -3.26 -7.68
CA THR A 21 -1.04 -2.16 -6.99
C THR A 21 -0.48 -0.81 -7.43
N LYS A 22 -1.35 0.06 -7.94
CA LYS A 22 -1.00 1.45 -8.25
C LYS A 22 -1.30 2.34 -7.05
N PRO A 23 -0.28 2.89 -6.36
CA PRO A 23 -0.51 3.82 -5.27
C PRO A 23 -1.19 5.09 -5.78
N GLY A 24 -2.17 5.59 -5.02
CA GLY A 24 -2.72 6.92 -5.25
C GLY A 24 -1.66 8.00 -5.01
N HIS A 25 -1.81 9.17 -5.63
CA HIS A 25 -0.79 10.23 -5.69
C HIS A 25 -0.14 10.55 -4.33
N ASN A 26 -0.93 10.62 -3.25
CA ASN A 26 -0.45 10.93 -1.90
C ASN A 26 -0.55 9.74 -0.92
N SER A 27 -0.90 8.54 -1.39
CA SER A 27 -1.23 7.40 -0.52
C SER A 27 -0.06 6.99 0.40
N ILE A 28 1.15 6.89 -0.14
CA ILE A 28 2.36 6.54 0.64
C ILE A 28 2.70 7.63 1.65
N TYR A 29 2.57 8.91 1.27
CA TYR A 29 2.78 10.04 2.18
C TYR A 29 1.84 9.97 3.39
N HIS A 30 0.56 9.69 3.17
CA HIS A 30 -0.42 9.56 4.26
C HIS A 30 -0.13 8.37 5.17
N LEU A 31 0.30 7.23 4.61
CA LEU A 31 0.72 6.07 5.41
C LEU A 31 1.91 6.41 6.30
N TRP A 32 2.94 7.06 5.75
CA TRP A 32 4.10 7.51 6.54
C TRP A 32 3.71 8.54 7.60
N LYS A 33 2.88 9.53 7.24
CA LYS A 33 2.45 10.61 8.13
C LYS A 33 1.70 10.10 9.37
N ALA A 34 1.01 8.96 9.27
CA ALA A 34 0.36 8.34 10.43
C ALA A 34 1.36 7.99 11.56
N PHE A 35 2.56 7.51 11.19
CA PHE A 35 3.64 7.21 12.14
C PHE A 35 4.32 8.48 12.67
N ASP A 36 4.39 9.53 11.85
CA ASP A 36 4.96 10.82 12.24
C ASP A 36 4.06 11.57 13.26
N ILE A 37 2.75 11.55 13.04
CA ILE A 37 1.77 12.20 13.92
C ILE A 37 1.69 11.49 15.28
N ASN A 38 1.69 10.16 15.30
CA ASN A 38 1.55 9.39 16.52
C ASN A 38 2.60 8.28 16.61
N LYS A 39 3.58 8.51 17.49
CA LYS A 39 4.69 7.59 17.76
C LYS A 39 4.27 6.23 18.33
N ASN A 40 3.04 6.11 18.83
CA ASN A 40 2.50 4.84 19.37
C ASN A 40 1.77 4.01 18.31
N VAL A 41 1.71 4.45 17.05
CA VAL A 41 1.10 3.68 15.96
C VAL A 41 2.06 2.58 15.51
N ALA A 42 1.63 1.32 15.64
CA ALA A 42 2.39 0.16 15.19
C ALA A 42 2.17 -0.17 13.69
N GLY A 43 1.12 0.37 13.07
CA GLY A 43 0.78 0.08 11.67
C GLY A 43 -0.27 1.03 11.09
N ALA A 44 -0.24 1.20 9.77
CA ALA A 44 -1.23 1.94 9.00
C ALA A 44 -1.55 1.17 7.71
N CYS A 45 -2.81 1.19 7.28
CA CYS A 45 -3.26 0.55 6.05
C CYS A 45 -4.09 1.54 5.22
N GLY A 46 -3.90 1.52 3.91
CA GLY A 46 -4.68 2.31 2.96
C GLY A 46 -5.81 1.46 2.37
N GLU A 47 -6.83 2.12 1.84
CA GLU A 47 -7.86 1.43 1.07
C GLU A 47 -7.31 0.99 -0.29
N ILE A 48 -7.54 -0.28 -0.65
CA ILE A 48 -7.21 -0.84 -1.97
C ILE A 48 -8.51 -1.07 -2.74
N ARG A 49 -8.55 -0.66 -4.01
CA ARG A 49 -9.70 -0.85 -4.90
C ARG A 49 -9.26 -1.37 -6.26
N ALA A 50 -10.05 -2.29 -6.80
CA ALA A 50 -9.86 -2.78 -8.16
C ALA A 50 -10.12 -1.66 -9.18
N MET A 51 -9.29 -1.59 -10.22
CA MET A 51 -9.47 -0.66 -11.32
C MET A 51 -10.55 -1.17 -12.29
N ALA A 52 -11.81 -1.00 -11.90
CA ALA A 52 -12.97 -1.56 -12.61
C ALA A 52 -13.25 -0.96 -14.01
N GLY A 53 -12.58 0.13 -14.39
CA GLY A 53 -12.80 0.78 -15.68
C GLY A 53 -14.14 1.56 -15.75
N LYS A 54 -14.41 2.18 -16.90
CA LYS A 54 -15.63 2.99 -17.09
C LYS A 54 -16.86 2.07 -17.00
N TYR A 55 -17.79 2.39 -16.11
CA TYR A 55 -18.99 1.57 -15.83
C TYR A 55 -18.69 0.10 -15.46
N GLY A 56 -17.51 -0.21 -14.91
CA GLY A 56 -17.15 -1.58 -14.55
C GLY A 56 -16.71 -2.44 -15.74
N SER A 57 -16.37 -1.85 -16.89
CA SER A 57 -15.98 -2.58 -18.10
C SER A 57 -14.88 -3.61 -17.89
N ASN A 58 -13.94 -3.36 -16.97
CA ASN A 58 -12.83 -4.27 -16.70
C ASN A 58 -13.23 -5.48 -15.86
N LEU A 59 -14.38 -5.44 -15.17
CA LEU A 59 -14.90 -6.58 -14.41
C LEU A 59 -15.38 -7.72 -15.31
N LEU A 60 -15.52 -7.49 -16.61
CA LEU A 60 -15.77 -8.55 -17.59
C LEU A 60 -14.53 -9.43 -17.81
N ASN A 61 -13.33 -8.95 -17.42
CA ASN A 61 -12.12 -9.76 -17.43
C ASN A 61 -12.04 -10.56 -16.13
N PRO A 62 -12.04 -11.91 -16.17
CA PRO A 62 -11.96 -12.73 -14.97
C PRO A 62 -10.70 -12.46 -14.13
N LEU A 63 -9.60 -11.98 -14.74
CA LEU A 63 -8.38 -11.62 -14.01
C LEU A 63 -8.52 -10.35 -13.15
N VAL A 64 -9.52 -9.50 -13.41
CA VAL A 64 -9.76 -8.25 -12.69
C VAL A 64 -10.91 -8.39 -11.68
N ALA A 65 -11.84 -9.32 -11.93
CA ALA A 65 -13.02 -9.56 -11.09
C ALA A 65 -12.87 -10.69 -10.06
N SER A 66 -11.73 -11.38 -10.04
CA SER A 66 -11.42 -12.43 -9.05
C SER A 66 -10.95 -11.85 -7.71
#